data_AF-A0A9P4MN76-F1
#
_entry.id   AF-A0A9P4MN76-F1
#
_cell.length_a   1.000
_cell.length_b   1.000
_cell.length_c   1.000
_cell.angle_alpha   90.00
_cell.angle_beta   90.00
_cell.angle_gamma   90.00
#
_symmetry.space_group_name_H-M   'P 1'
#
loop_
_entity.id
_entity.type
_entity.pdbx_description
1 polymer ?
#
loop_
_entity_poly.entity_id
_entity_poly.type
_entity_poly.pdbx_seq_one_letter_code
_entity_poly.pdbx_strand_id
1 'polypeptide(L)'
;MYVEGLEQGVRDWVDTVHNLRYKDYQLTVKPAPIQRESNEQIPETESGVLRELDTVKAFSLAMKDRHIFSWWRRGMGFEKDLL
;
A
#
# COMPACT_ATOMS: atom_id res chain seq x y z
N MET A 1 -0.23 1.55 -6.52
CA MET A 1 -0.01 0.13 -6.17
C MET A 1 0.29 0.04 -4.68
N TYR A 2 0.04 -1.10 -4.03
CA TYR A 2 0.40 -1.38 -2.64
C TYR A 2 1.27 -2.63 -2.61
N VAL A 3 2.29 -2.63 -1.76
CA VAL A 3 3.16 -3.78 -1.51
C VAL A 3 3.46 -3.86 -0.02
N GLU A 4 3.52 -5.07 0.51
CA GLU A 4 3.97 -5.36 1.87
C GLU A 4 4.90 -6.57 1.84
N GLY A 5 5.83 -6.64 2.79
CA GLY A 5 6.80 -7.72 2.89
C GLY A 5 7.96 -7.33 3.79
N LEU A 6 9.05 -8.10 3.70
CA LEU A 6 10.31 -7.74 4.34
C LEU A 6 10.84 -6.41 3.78
N GLU A 7 11.50 -5.61 4.62
CA GLU A 7 11.99 -4.28 4.25
C GLU A 7 12.80 -4.29 2.95
N GLN A 8 13.76 -5.20 2.84
CA GLN A 8 14.59 -5.31 1.64
C GLN A 8 13.76 -5.65 0.39
N GLY A 9 12.81 -6.58 0.51
CA GLY A 9 11.93 -6.94 -0.60
C GLY A 9 11.03 -5.78 -1.06
N VAL A 10 10.54 -4.97 -0.12
CA VAL A 10 9.77 -3.76 -0.45
C VAL A 10 10.66 -2.73 -1.16
N ARG A 11 11.90 -2.52 -0.69
CA ARG A 11 12.86 -1.61 -1.34
C ARG A 11 13.19 -2.06 -2.77
N ASP A 12 13.53 -3.33 -2.95
CA ASP A 12 13.86 -3.90 -4.26
C ASP A 12 12.68 -3.79 -5.24
N TRP A 13 11.46 -4.01 -4.76
CA TRP A 13 10.25 -3.86 -5.56
C TRP A 13 10.02 -2.40 -5.99
N VAL A 14 10.19 -1.45 -5.07
CA VAL A 14 10.05 -0.01 -5.36
C VAL A 14 11.09 0.43 -6.40
N ASP A 15 12.35 0.01 -6.25
CA ASP A 15 13.42 0.31 -7.20
C ASP A 15 13.13 -0.29 -8.58
N THR A 16 12.62 -1.52 -8.63
CA THR A 16 12.20 -2.18 -9.86
C THR A 16 11.11 -1.39 -10.57
N VAL A 17 10.04 -1.00 -9.86
CA VAL A 17 8.92 -0.23 -10.44
C VAL A 17 9.35 1.16 -10.88
N HIS A 18 10.21 1.83 -10.10
CA HIS A 18 10.76 3.12 -10.46
C HIS A 18 11.54 3.04 -11.79
N ASN A 19 12.29 1.96 -11.99
CA ASN A 19 13.06 1.72 -13.22
C ASN A 19 12.20 1.34 -14.45
N LEU A 20 10.90 1.09 -14.30
CA LEU A 20 9.98 0.89 -15.43
C LEU A 20 9.69 2.18 -16.21
N ARG A 21 10.16 3.34 -15.71
CA ARG A 21 10.05 4.65 -16.39
C ARG A 21 8.62 5.02 -16.78
N TYR A 22 7.65 4.71 -15.91
CA TYR A 22 6.29 5.21 -16.11
C TYR A 22 6.28 6.74 -16.15
N LYS A 23 5.56 7.29 -17.13
CA LYS A 23 5.48 8.74 -17.37
C LYS A 23 5.09 9.51 -16.11
N ASP A 24 4.16 8.94 -15.34
CA ASP A 24 3.58 9.56 -14.16
C ASP A 24 3.83 8.69 -12.90
N TYR A 25 5.06 8.16 -12.76
CA TYR A 25 5.43 7.47 -11.52
C TYR A 25 5.31 8.42 -10.33
N GLN A 26 4.56 8.00 -9.31
CA GLN A 26 4.43 8.71 -8.05
C GLN A 26 4.53 7.73 -6.89
N LEU A 27 5.46 8.00 -5.97
CA LEU A 27 5.54 7.33 -4.68
C LEU A 27 4.74 8.13 -3.66
N THR A 28 3.45 7.83 -3.55
CA THR A 28 2.51 8.59 -2.73
C THR A 28 2.84 8.53 -1.24
N VAL A 29 3.36 7.40 -0.77
CA VAL A 29 3.85 7.23 0.61
C VAL A 29 5.17 6.49 0.57
N LYS A 30 6.16 6.97 1.33
CA LYS A 30 7.46 6.29 1.47
C LYS A 30 7.28 4.93 2.17
N PRO A 31 8.06 3.90 1.80
CA PRO A 31 8.09 2.64 2.54
C PRO A 31 8.33 2.87 4.03
N ALA A 32 7.51 2.23 4.86
CA ALA A 32 7.57 2.35 6.31
C ALA A 32 7.02 1.07 6.97
N PRO A 33 7.36 0.81 8.25
CA PRO A 33 6.73 -0.26 9.01
C PRO A 33 5.21 -0.12 9.02
N ILE A 34 4.50 -1.24 8.82
CA ILE A 34 3.04 -1.24 8.78
C ILE A 34 2.49 -1.01 10.18
N GLN A 35 1.60 -0.03 10.31
CA GLN A 35 0.83 0.25 11.52
C GLN A 35 -0.61 -0.18 11.26
N ARG A 36 -1.01 -1.35 11.80
CA ARG A 36 -2.39 -1.84 11.68
C ARG A 36 -3.29 -1.11 12.67
N GLU A 37 -4.50 -0.81 12.23
CA GLU A 37 -5.54 -0.14 13.02
C GLU A 37 -6.31 -1.09 13.93
N SER A 38 -6.28 -2.39 13.62
CA SER A 38 -6.92 -3.46 14.36
C SER A 38 -5.89 -4.54 14.70
N ASN A 39 -6.08 -5.18 15.86
CA ASN A 39 -5.32 -6.36 16.27
C ASN A 39 -5.94 -7.67 15.77
N GLU A 40 -7.04 -7.59 15.01
CA GLU A 40 -7.63 -8.77 14.37
C GLU A 40 -6.61 -9.41 13.44
N GLN A 41 -6.55 -10.76 13.46
CA GLN A 41 -5.73 -11.48 12.50
C GLN A 41 -6.24 -11.20 11.09
N ILE A 42 -5.37 -10.58 10.29
CA ILE A 42 -5.58 -10.50 8.85
C ILE A 42 -5.36 -11.92 8.31
N PRO A 43 -6.29 -12.44 7.48
CA PRO A 43 -6.06 -13.70 6.79
C PRO A 43 -4.69 -13.67 6.13
N GLU A 44 -3.90 -14.72 6.35
CA GLU A 44 -2.55 -14.82 5.82
C GLU A 44 -2.62 -14.54 4.31
N THR A 45 -2.13 -13.37 3.90
CA THR A 45 -2.13 -13.04 2.48
C THR A 45 -1.05 -13.89 1.87
N GLU A 46 -1.41 -14.71 0.87
CA GLU A 46 -0.45 -15.49 0.10
C GLU A 46 0.64 -14.56 -0.44
N SER A 47 1.82 -14.62 0.18
CA SER A 47 2.97 -13.85 -0.27
C SER A 47 3.31 -14.26 -1.70
N GLY A 48 3.62 -13.27 -2.54
CA GLY A 48 3.92 -13.50 -3.96
C GLY A 48 2.71 -13.47 -4.89
N VAL A 49 1.50 -13.20 -4.40
CA VAL A 49 0.31 -13.02 -5.25
C VAL A 49 0.14 -11.55 -5.65
N LEU A 50 0.10 -11.32 -6.98
CA LEU A 50 -0.35 -10.05 -7.55
C LEU A 50 -1.88 -10.08 -7.70
N ARG A 51 -2.57 -9.10 -7.10
CA ARG A 51 -4.01 -8.91 -7.27
C ARG A 51 -4.29 -7.59 -7.96
N GLU A 52 -4.92 -7.66 -9.12
CA GLU A 52 -5.43 -6.50 -9.85
C GLU A 52 -6.83 -6.13 -9.37
N LEU A 53 -7.14 -4.84 -9.34
CA LEU A 53 -8.43 -4.31 -8.91
C LEU A 53 -8.87 -3.22 -9.89
N ASP A 54 -10.13 -3.28 -10.31
CA ASP A 54 -10.64 -2.43 -11.40
C ASP A 54 -10.93 -0.99 -10.99
N THR A 55 -11.09 -0.71 -9.69
CA THR A 55 -11.52 0.61 -9.22
C THR A 55 -10.78 1.05 -7.96
N VAL A 56 -10.63 2.37 -7.80
CA VAL A 56 -10.12 3.00 -6.57
C VAL A 56 -10.99 2.63 -5.36
N LYS A 57 -12.31 2.47 -5.56
CA LYS A 57 -13.23 2.00 -4.51
C LYS A 57 -12.86 0.59 -4.04
N ALA A 58 -12.64 -0.35 -4.96
CA ALA A 58 -12.22 -1.71 -4.61
C ALA A 58 -10.86 -1.70 -3.90
N PHE A 59 -9.92 -0.86 -4.36
CA PHE A 59 -8.63 -0.70 -3.71
C PHE A 59 -8.78 -0.19 -2.26
N SER A 60 -9.66 0.80 -2.04
CA SER A 60 -9.94 1.35 -0.71
C SER A 60 -10.50 0.31 0.27
N LEU A 61 -11.39 -0.58 -0.24
CA LEU A 61 -11.94 -1.68 0.55
C LEU A 61 -10.86 -2.69 0.91
N ALA A 62 -9.98 -3.03 -0.03
CA ALA A 62 -8.84 -3.92 0.24
C ALA A 62 -7.87 -3.34 1.30
N MET A 63 -7.68 -2.02 1.35
CA MET A 63 -6.87 -1.38 2.41
C MET A 63 -7.58 -1.42 3.77
N LYS A 64 -8.91 -1.33 3.78
CA LYS A 64 -9.73 -1.45 4.99
C LYS A 64 -9.71 -2.88 5.57
N ASP A 65 -9.83 -3.88 4.72
CA ASP A 65 -9.73 -5.30 5.12
C ASP A 65 -8.33 -5.65 5.64
N ARG A 66 -7.32 -4.87 5.23
CA ARG A 66 -5.95 -4.93 5.73
C ARG A 66 -5.70 -4.06 6.97
N HIS A 67 -6.71 -3.39 7.52
CA HIS A 67 -6.57 -2.49 8.68
C HIS A 67 -5.49 -1.40 8.50
N ILE A 68 -5.36 -0.85 7.30
CA ILE A 68 -4.42 0.25 6.96
C ILE A 68 -5.15 1.39 6.24
N PHE A 69 -6.43 1.60 6.57
CA PHE A 69 -7.29 2.48 5.79
C PHE A 69 -6.92 3.95 5.93
N SER A 70 -6.62 4.41 7.13
CA SER A 70 -6.20 5.78 7.44
C SER A 70 -4.82 6.10 6.84
N TRP A 71 -3.91 5.12 6.82
CA TRP A 71 -2.65 5.25 6.08
C TRP A 71 -2.91 5.50 4.59
N TRP A 72 -3.78 4.69 3.97
CA TRP A 72 -4.15 4.85 2.58
C TRP A 72 -4.84 6.21 2.33
N ARG A 73 -5.75 6.64 3.22
CA ARG A 73 -6.45 7.91 3.10
C ARG A 73 -5.52 9.11 3.15
N ARG A 74 -4.54 9.11 4.07
CA ARG A 74 -3.51 10.15 4.15
C ARG A 74 -2.66 10.19 2.89
N GLY A 75 -2.15 9.04 2.44
CA GLY A 75 -1.39 8.96 1.20
C GLY A 75 -2.15 9.52 0.01
N MET A 76 -3.40 9.09 -0.17
CA MET A 76 -4.25 9.55 -1.28
C MET A 76 -4.75 10.99 -1.14
N GLY A 77 -4.44 11.70 -0.04
CA GLY A 77 -4.88 13.08 0.19
C GLY A 77 -6.35 13.23 0.60
N PHE A 78 -7.02 12.16 1.02
CA PHE A 78 -8.39 12.20 1.55
C PHE A 78 -8.46 12.71 2.99
N GLU A 79 -7.33 12.72 3.68
CA GLU A 79 -7.14 13.29 5.02
C GLU A 79 -5.93 14.21 4.95
N LYS A 80 -6.06 15.43 5.49
CA LYS A 80 -4.90 16.29 5.72
C LYS A 80 -4.25 15.84 7.02
N ASP A 81 -2.92 15.80 7.06
CA ASP A 81 -2.21 15.72 8.33
C ASP A 81 -2.70 16.89 9.21
N LEU A 82 -3.26 16.56 10.36
CA LEU A 82 -3.54 17.55 11.39
C LEU A 82 -2.17 18.01 11.90
N LEU A 83 -1.72 19.16 11.41
CA LEU A 83 -0.53 19.88 11.89
C LEU A 83 -0.64 20.19 13.38
#